data_AF-A0A7K1LJC5-F1
#
_entry.id   AF-A0A7K1LJC5-F1
#
_cell.length_a   1.000
_cell.length_b   1.000
_cell.length_c   1.000
_cell.angle_alpha   90.00
_cell.angle_beta   90.00
_cell.angle_gamma   90.00
#
_symmetry.space_group_name_H-M   'P 1'
#
loop_
_entity.id
_entity.type
_entity.pdbx_description
1 polymer ?
#
loop_
_entity_poly.entity_id
_entity_poly.type
_entity_poly.pdbx_seq_one_letter_code
_entity_poly.pdbx_strand_id
1 'polypeptide(L)'
;MESPVRKYLHQLFNDTTAMDGGDLADYIPELAKADPEVFSIALTTIDGRTYSVGDDEREFTIQSISKPFAYASALTDRGLEAISAKVGVEPTGEAFNELSLEKGTNRPKNPMINAGAITIHSMLAEPDSSLEDRANHTVEFFSRLAGRKLEMDESVFRSELETADRNFALAHMLRNLGVFEEHAHQVVAGYVAQCAIKVNVRDLAVMGATLANRGMHPFTGERVASRDVARQVLAVMVSAGMYDASGTWFSDVGIPAKSGVSGGILGVLPGQVGIGVFSPRLDPKGNSVRGVNVFNKLSQDMGLHLLNAGIFGSNTIRSVSEGDDETVMRLQGVIQFSGAEAILHRMASLECDPGTMVFDLTKVTRLDAMARRMFLEGLRRLTADGHRVELIDPDEVLPDPDLGGSTYPIRRETP
;
A
#
# COMPACT_ATOMS: atom_id res chain seq x y z
N MET A 1 11.69 -29.17 0.21
CA MET A 1 10.26 -29.19 0.56
C MET A 1 9.59 -28.05 -0.20
N GLU A 2 8.45 -28.30 -0.85
CA GLU A 2 7.68 -27.24 -1.52
C GLU A 2 6.98 -26.35 -0.48
N SER A 3 6.89 -25.04 -0.75
CA SER A 3 6.23 -24.11 0.18
C SER A 3 4.74 -24.44 0.32
N PRO A 4 4.20 -24.57 1.55
CA PRO A 4 2.77 -24.79 1.75
C PRO A 4 1.91 -23.64 1.22
N VAL A 5 2.47 -22.41 1.12
CA VAL A 5 1.79 -21.26 0.52
C VAL A 5 1.49 -21.50 -0.97
N ARG A 6 2.43 -22.10 -1.71
CA ARG A 6 2.20 -22.46 -3.12
C ARG A 6 1.12 -23.51 -3.24
N LYS A 7 1.14 -24.55 -2.38
CA LYS A 7 0.11 -25.59 -2.37
C LYS A 7 -1.29 -25.01 -2.08
N TYR A 8 -1.39 -24.12 -1.09
CA TYR A 8 -2.63 -23.41 -0.80
C TYR A 8 -3.09 -22.56 -1.99
N LEU A 9 -2.19 -21.84 -2.67
CA LEU A 9 -2.54 -21.03 -3.82
C LEU A 9 -3.11 -21.88 -4.98
N HIS A 10 -2.56 -23.07 -5.22
CA HIS A 10 -3.12 -24.04 -6.17
C HIS A 10 -4.51 -24.52 -5.76
N GLN A 11 -4.73 -24.80 -4.48
CA GLN A 11 -6.05 -25.18 -3.98
C GLN A 11 -7.06 -24.04 -4.16
N LEU A 12 -6.66 -22.82 -3.79
CA LEU A 12 -7.48 -21.62 -3.95
C LEU A 12 -7.87 -21.39 -5.41
N PHE A 13 -6.92 -21.54 -6.33
CA PHE A 13 -7.17 -21.48 -7.77
C PHE A 13 -8.22 -22.50 -8.19
N ASN A 14 -8.03 -23.78 -7.86
CA ASN A 14 -8.96 -24.85 -8.24
C ASN A 14 -10.37 -24.64 -7.66
N ASP A 15 -10.46 -24.22 -6.39
CA ASP A 15 -11.73 -23.98 -5.69
C ASP A 15 -12.54 -22.84 -6.33
N THR A 16 -11.87 -21.91 -7.01
CA THR A 16 -12.49 -20.71 -7.60
C THR A 16 -12.58 -20.78 -9.13
N THR A 17 -11.92 -21.72 -9.80
CA THR A 17 -12.00 -21.91 -11.25
C THR A 17 -13.44 -22.13 -11.72
N ALA A 18 -14.23 -22.91 -10.98
CA ALA A 18 -15.62 -23.23 -11.34
C ALA A 18 -16.61 -22.06 -11.13
N MET A 19 -16.16 -20.93 -10.56
CA MET A 19 -17.00 -19.75 -10.34
C MET A 19 -16.99 -18.85 -11.57
N ASP A 20 -17.57 -19.34 -12.66
CA ASP A 20 -17.45 -18.79 -14.01
C ASP A 20 -18.60 -17.83 -14.39
N GLY A 21 -19.39 -17.36 -13.42
CA GLY A 21 -20.46 -16.38 -13.66
C GLY A 21 -19.93 -14.99 -14.06
N GLY A 22 -20.87 -14.10 -14.40
CA GLY A 22 -20.59 -12.73 -14.82
C GLY A 22 -20.34 -12.59 -16.32
N ASP A 23 -20.11 -11.36 -16.77
CA ASP A 23 -19.99 -11.00 -18.18
C ASP A 23 -18.70 -10.20 -18.44
N LEU A 24 -18.22 -10.20 -19.69
CA LEU A 24 -17.10 -9.36 -20.09
C LEU A 24 -17.53 -7.89 -20.15
N ALA A 25 -16.58 -6.96 -19.95
CA ALA A 25 -16.81 -5.55 -20.23
C ALA A 25 -17.05 -5.36 -21.75
N ASP A 26 -18.23 -4.86 -22.11
CA ASP A 26 -18.69 -4.73 -23.50
C ASP A 26 -18.60 -3.30 -24.05
N TYR A 27 -18.49 -2.30 -23.17
CA TYR A 27 -18.43 -0.89 -23.56
C TYR A 27 -17.07 -0.47 -24.16
N ILE A 28 -16.00 -1.27 -23.97
CA ILE A 28 -14.72 -1.14 -24.69
C ILE A 28 -14.60 -2.35 -25.63
N PRO A 29 -14.70 -2.17 -26.96
CA PRO A 29 -14.68 -3.26 -27.93
C PRO A 29 -13.49 -4.22 -27.83
N GLU A 30 -12.30 -3.73 -27.48
CA GLU A 30 -11.12 -4.60 -27.32
C GLU A 30 -11.20 -5.48 -26.06
N LEU A 31 -11.85 -5.03 -24.97
CA LEU A 31 -12.02 -5.84 -23.76
C LEU A 31 -13.07 -6.95 -23.98
N ALA A 32 -14.07 -6.70 -24.82
CA ALA A 32 -15.09 -7.68 -25.17
C ALA A 32 -14.53 -8.90 -25.93
N LYS A 33 -13.31 -8.79 -26.48
CA LYS A 33 -12.61 -9.88 -27.18
C LYS A 33 -11.73 -10.72 -26.26
N ALA A 34 -11.64 -10.36 -24.98
CA ALA A 34 -10.83 -11.10 -24.01
C ALA A 34 -11.34 -12.55 -23.88
N ASP A 35 -10.39 -13.48 -23.71
CA ASP A 35 -10.71 -14.87 -23.42
C ASP A 35 -11.28 -14.96 -21.99
N PRO A 36 -12.58 -15.28 -21.82
CA PRO A 36 -13.24 -15.22 -20.52
C PRO A 36 -12.77 -16.31 -19.54
N GLU A 37 -12.11 -17.36 -20.04
CA GLU A 37 -11.69 -18.48 -19.20
C GLU A 37 -10.35 -18.24 -18.50
N VAL A 38 -9.63 -17.17 -18.88
CA VAL A 38 -8.36 -16.82 -18.24
C VAL A 38 -8.56 -16.58 -16.76
N PHE A 39 -7.66 -17.18 -16.00
CA PHE A 39 -7.59 -16.99 -14.57
C PHE A 39 -6.15 -17.11 -14.10
N SER A 40 -5.71 -16.15 -13.28
CA SER A 40 -4.43 -16.23 -12.59
C SER A 40 -4.43 -15.47 -11.28
N ILE A 41 -3.58 -15.92 -10.35
CA ILE A 41 -3.42 -15.35 -9.02
C ILE A 41 -1.92 -15.24 -8.74
N ALA A 42 -1.48 -14.13 -8.16
CA ALA A 42 -0.14 -13.95 -7.66
C ALA A 42 -0.13 -13.25 -6.28
N LEU A 43 0.82 -13.64 -5.44
CA LEU A 43 1.10 -13.10 -4.12
C LEU A 43 2.59 -12.76 -4.04
N THR A 44 2.93 -11.53 -3.69
CA THR A 44 4.32 -11.11 -3.42
C THR A 44 4.45 -10.63 -1.99
N THR A 45 5.25 -11.31 -1.19
CA THR A 45 5.53 -10.90 0.20
C THR A 45 6.44 -9.66 0.22
N ILE A 46 6.41 -8.90 1.31
CA ILE A 46 7.33 -7.76 1.50
C ILE A 46 8.82 -8.17 1.51
N ASP A 47 9.12 -9.44 1.78
CA ASP A 47 10.48 -10.02 1.71
C ASP A 47 10.92 -10.41 0.28
N GLY A 48 10.14 -10.09 -0.76
CA GLY A 48 10.51 -10.40 -2.15
C GLY A 48 10.33 -11.85 -2.57
N ARG A 49 9.32 -12.55 -2.03
CA ARG A 49 8.93 -13.90 -2.50
C ARG A 49 7.62 -13.81 -3.27
N THR A 50 7.61 -14.30 -4.51
CA THR A 50 6.40 -14.36 -5.34
C THR A 50 5.92 -15.80 -5.49
N TYR A 51 4.63 -16.01 -5.22
CA TYR A 51 3.89 -17.24 -5.48
C TYR A 51 2.79 -16.94 -6.49
N SER A 52 2.61 -17.79 -7.49
CA SER A 52 1.60 -17.57 -8.53
C SER A 52 1.11 -18.89 -9.13
N VAL A 53 -0.06 -18.83 -9.76
CA VAL A 53 -0.77 -19.97 -10.39
C VAL A 53 -1.67 -19.46 -11.53
N GLY A 54 -1.94 -20.32 -12.51
CA GLY A 54 -2.72 -20.00 -13.70
C GLY A 54 -1.85 -19.33 -14.77
N ASP A 55 -2.49 -18.56 -15.67
CA ASP A 55 -1.83 -17.79 -16.74
C ASP A 55 -1.17 -16.52 -16.17
N ASP A 56 -0.13 -16.70 -15.36
CA ASP A 56 0.43 -15.64 -14.52
C ASP A 56 1.35 -14.64 -15.25
N GLU A 57 1.73 -14.95 -16.50
CA GLU A 57 2.49 -14.07 -17.40
C GLU A 57 1.60 -13.38 -18.45
N ARG A 58 0.32 -13.75 -18.54
CA ARG A 58 -0.59 -13.14 -19.52
C ARG A 58 -0.84 -11.68 -19.18
N GLU A 59 -0.49 -10.80 -20.14
CA GLU A 59 -0.68 -9.37 -19.99
C GLU A 59 -2.14 -8.96 -20.25
N PHE A 60 -2.59 -7.95 -19.52
CA PHE A 60 -3.87 -7.26 -19.68
C PHE A 60 -3.69 -5.77 -19.34
N THR A 61 -4.62 -4.92 -19.77
CA THR A 61 -4.56 -3.49 -19.43
C THR A 61 -4.95 -3.25 -17.98
N ILE A 62 -4.15 -2.46 -17.27
CA ILE A 62 -4.29 -2.21 -15.83
C ILE A 62 -5.59 -1.45 -15.47
N GLN A 63 -6.13 -0.66 -16.40
CA GLN A 63 -7.39 0.03 -16.26
C GLN A 63 -7.44 0.87 -14.96
N SER A 64 -8.57 0.89 -14.26
CA SER A 64 -8.74 1.64 -13.00
C SER A 64 -7.80 1.20 -11.86
N ILE A 65 -7.09 0.08 -11.99
CA ILE A 65 -6.04 -0.34 -11.04
C ILE A 65 -4.84 0.63 -11.09
N SER A 66 -4.68 1.39 -12.17
CA SER A 66 -3.65 2.42 -12.31
C SER A 66 -3.81 3.58 -11.31
N LYS A 67 -5.05 3.89 -10.91
CA LYS A 67 -5.40 5.08 -10.11
C LYS A 67 -4.61 5.21 -8.80
N PRO A 68 -4.51 4.17 -7.93
CA PRO A 68 -3.69 4.25 -6.72
C PRO A 68 -2.21 4.54 -7.01
N PHE A 69 -1.66 4.02 -8.12
CA PHE A 69 -0.27 4.24 -8.48
C PHE A 69 -0.02 5.64 -9.04
N ALA A 70 -0.93 6.15 -9.88
CA ALA A 70 -0.88 7.54 -10.34
C ALA A 70 -1.03 8.53 -9.17
N TYR A 71 -1.91 8.21 -8.21
CA TYR A 71 -2.04 8.99 -6.98
C TYR A 71 -0.75 8.99 -6.15
N ALA A 72 -0.08 7.84 -6.04
CA ALA A 72 1.22 7.74 -5.39
C ALA A 72 2.30 8.59 -6.08
N SER A 73 2.33 8.56 -7.43
CA SER A 73 3.24 9.38 -8.24
C SER A 73 3.00 10.87 -7.99
N ALA A 74 1.75 11.33 -8.15
CA ALA A 74 1.39 12.73 -7.96
C ALA A 74 1.68 13.23 -6.54
N LEU A 75 1.44 12.42 -5.50
CA LEU A 75 1.83 12.76 -4.13
C LEU A 75 3.34 12.85 -3.94
N THR A 76 4.11 12.05 -4.67
CA THR A 76 5.58 12.07 -4.64
C THR A 76 6.10 13.34 -5.32
N ASP A 77 5.51 13.73 -6.45
CA ASP A 77 5.94 14.89 -7.25
C ASP A 77 5.50 16.23 -6.63
N ARG A 78 4.28 16.29 -6.08
CA ARG A 78 3.62 17.55 -5.66
C ARG A 78 3.44 17.70 -4.16
N GLY A 79 3.57 16.62 -3.40
CA GLY A 79 3.25 16.59 -1.98
C GLY A 79 1.75 16.59 -1.67
N LEU A 80 1.42 16.27 -0.42
CA LEU A 80 0.03 16.07 0.03
C LEU A 80 -0.81 17.35 -0.04
N GLU A 81 -0.25 18.50 0.27
CA GLU A 81 -0.97 19.78 0.33
C GLU A 81 -1.52 20.16 -1.05
N ALA A 82 -0.68 20.15 -2.08
CA ALA A 82 -1.08 20.49 -3.44
C ALA A 82 -2.15 19.52 -3.97
N ILE A 83 -1.99 18.21 -3.73
CA ILE A 83 -2.96 17.21 -4.18
C ILE A 83 -4.29 17.36 -3.44
N SER A 84 -4.25 17.56 -2.12
CA SER A 84 -5.46 17.73 -1.31
C SER A 84 -6.24 18.99 -1.69
N ALA A 85 -5.57 20.04 -2.20
CA ALA A 85 -6.27 21.23 -2.70
C ALA A 85 -7.14 20.93 -3.94
N LYS A 86 -6.86 19.85 -4.68
CA LYS A 86 -7.49 19.53 -5.96
C LYS A 86 -8.33 18.26 -5.97
N VAL A 87 -8.11 17.34 -5.03
CA VAL A 87 -8.85 16.07 -4.90
C VAL A 87 -9.04 15.73 -3.42
N GLY A 88 -10.25 15.33 -3.05
CA GLY A 88 -10.58 14.85 -1.71
C GLY A 88 -10.11 13.43 -1.42
N VAL A 89 -10.58 12.86 -0.32
CA VAL A 89 -10.32 11.47 0.09
C VAL A 89 -11.60 10.72 0.52
N GLU A 90 -12.75 11.39 0.42
CA GLU A 90 -14.02 10.88 0.91
C GLU A 90 -14.61 9.85 -0.05
N PRO A 91 -15.18 8.75 0.46
CA PRO A 91 -15.88 7.78 -0.38
C PRO A 91 -17.09 8.43 -1.08
N THR A 92 -17.44 7.90 -2.24
CA THR A 92 -18.68 8.27 -2.92
C THR A 92 -19.78 7.32 -2.49
N GLY A 93 -20.89 7.84 -1.95
CA GLY A 93 -22.12 7.07 -1.72
C GLY A 93 -23.09 7.09 -2.91
N GLU A 94 -22.69 7.75 -4.00
CA GLU A 94 -23.47 7.89 -5.22
C GLU A 94 -22.92 6.93 -6.26
N ALA A 95 -23.80 6.32 -7.06
CA ALA A 95 -23.41 5.44 -8.15
C ALA A 95 -22.35 6.13 -9.03
N PHE A 96 -21.52 5.33 -9.69
CA PHE A 96 -20.51 5.77 -10.67
C PHE A 96 -20.97 6.88 -11.64
N ASN A 97 -22.28 7.08 -11.82
CA ASN A 97 -22.89 8.00 -12.77
C ASN A 97 -23.17 9.43 -12.28
N GLU A 98 -23.03 9.76 -10.98
CA GLU A 98 -23.17 11.14 -10.51
C GLU A 98 -21.82 11.88 -10.47
N LEU A 99 -21.86 13.18 -10.75
CA LEU A 99 -20.73 14.10 -10.64
C LEU A 99 -20.34 14.23 -9.17
N SER A 100 -19.55 13.27 -8.69
CA SER A 100 -19.08 13.15 -7.32
C SER A 100 -18.05 14.24 -6.97
N LEU A 101 -18.54 15.47 -6.86
CA LEU A 101 -17.80 16.65 -6.43
C LEU A 101 -18.20 17.01 -5.00
N GLU A 102 -17.24 17.52 -4.24
CA GLU A 102 -17.50 18.06 -2.91
C GLU A 102 -18.21 19.41 -2.97
N LYS A 103 -19.23 19.59 -2.12
CA LYS A 103 -19.96 20.86 -2.02
C LYS A 103 -19.04 21.95 -1.47
N GLY A 104 -18.99 23.09 -2.15
CA GLY A 104 -18.23 24.29 -1.74
C GLY A 104 -16.81 24.35 -2.30
N THR A 105 -16.11 23.22 -2.40
CA THR A 105 -14.74 23.14 -2.96
C THR A 105 -14.73 22.76 -4.44
N ASN A 106 -15.80 22.12 -4.93
CA ASN A 106 -15.94 21.62 -6.31
C ASN A 106 -14.86 20.61 -6.74
N ARG A 107 -14.01 20.14 -5.82
CA ARG A 107 -13.00 19.12 -6.09
C ARG A 107 -13.66 17.73 -6.15
N PRO A 108 -13.14 16.78 -6.96
CA PRO A 108 -13.59 15.40 -6.92
C PRO A 108 -13.44 14.79 -5.53
N LYS A 109 -14.40 13.96 -5.11
CA LYS A 109 -14.46 13.38 -3.76
C LYS A 109 -13.23 12.52 -3.40
N ASN A 110 -12.65 11.77 -4.34
CA ASN A 110 -11.44 10.96 -4.12
C ASN A 110 -10.71 10.61 -5.45
N PRO A 111 -9.45 10.17 -5.43
CA PRO A 111 -8.70 9.78 -6.63
C PRO A 111 -9.09 8.41 -7.24
N MET A 112 -9.96 7.62 -6.60
CA MET A 112 -10.35 6.27 -7.09
C MET A 112 -11.52 6.33 -8.09
N ILE A 113 -12.27 7.43 -8.11
CA ILE A 113 -13.27 7.73 -9.14
C ILE A 113 -12.64 8.39 -10.37
N ASN A 114 -13.30 8.31 -11.54
CA ASN A 114 -12.75 8.85 -12.80
C ASN A 114 -12.48 10.35 -12.74
N ALA A 115 -13.39 11.14 -12.15
CA ALA A 115 -13.18 12.59 -12.01
C ALA A 115 -11.89 12.90 -11.24
N GLY A 116 -11.67 12.22 -10.10
CA GLY A 116 -10.44 12.36 -9.33
C GLY A 116 -9.22 11.84 -10.07
N ALA A 117 -9.32 10.70 -10.75
CA ALA A 117 -8.20 10.14 -11.52
C ALA A 117 -7.77 11.05 -12.68
N ILE A 118 -8.71 11.68 -13.38
CA ILE A 118 -8.43 12.69 -14.41
C ILE A 118 -7.71 13.90 -13.80
N THR A 119 -8.18 14.38 -12.65
CA THR A 119 -7.49 15.47 -11.92
C THR A 119 -6.11 15.06 -11.43
N ILE A 120 -5.93 13.83 -10.92
CA ILE A 120 -4.60 13.33 -10.55
C ILE A 120 -3.69 13.29 -11.76
N HIS A 121 -4.18 12.82 -12.91
CA HIS A 121 -3.38 12.75 -14.13
C HIS A 121 -2.93 14.13 -14.62
N SER A 122 -3.76 15.17 -14.50
CA SER A 122 -3.34 16.54 -14.82
C SER A 122 -2.23 17.07 -13.90
N MET A 123 -1.98 16.43 -12.76
CA MET A 123 -0.99 16.88 -11.76
C MET A 123 0.33 16.09 -11.77
N LEU A 124 0.49 15.09 -12.65
CA LEU A 124 1.70 14.27 -12.77
C LEU A 124 2.90 15.03 -13.35
N ALA A 125 4.12 14.51 -13.12
CA ALA A 125 5.42 15.07 -13.57
C ALA A 125 5.71 16.43 -12.92
N GLU A 126 6.41 17.39 -13.53
CA GLU A 126 6.61 18.78 -13.03
C GLU A 126 5.55 19.75 -13.60
N PRO A 127 5.28 20.92 -12.98
CA PRO A 127 4.43 21.94 -13.58
C PRO A 127 4.92 22.26 -15.00
N ASP A 128 4.01 22.50 -15.94
CA ASP A 128 4.29 22.78 -17.36
C ASP A 128 4.92 21.62 -18.17
N SER A 129 5.05 20.42 -17.59
CA SER A 129 5.49 19.22 -18.33
C SER A 129 4.58 18.94 -19.52
N SER A 130 5.16 18.54 -20.66
CA SER A 130 4.39 18.19 -21.84
C SER A 130 3.55 16.92 -21.59
N LEU A 131 2.58 16.66 -22.47
CA LEU A 131 1.77 15.45 -22.38
C LEU A 131 2.58 14.19 -22.52
N GLU A 132 3.57 14.22 -23.42
CA GLU A 132 4.48 13.10 -23.64
C GLU A 132 5.34 12.86 -22.40
N ASP A 133 5.84 13.93 -21.76
CA ASP A 133 6.60 13.82 -20.51
C ASP A 133 5.75 13.23 -19.38
N ARG A 134 4.48 13.66 -19.24
CA ARG A 134 3.56 13.11 -18.24
C ARG A 134 3.26 11.63 -18.48
N ALA A 135 3.04 11.24 -19.74
CA ALA A 135 2.80 9.85 -20.11
C ALA A 135 4.03 8.97 -19.82
N ASN A 136 5.22 9.43 -20.24
CA ASN A 136 6.49 8.74 -20.01
C ASN A 136 6.78 8.61 -18.50
N HIS A 137 6.59 9.68 -17.74
CA HIS A 137 6.74 9.69 -16.29
C HIS A 137 5.80 8.69 -15.62
N THR A 138 4.54 8.59 -16.08
CA THR A 138 3.56 7.62 -15.56
C THR A 138 4.03 6.19 -15.78
N VAL A 139 4.45 5.87 -17.02
CA VAL A 139 4.96 4.53 -17.36
C VAL A 139 6.23 4.21 -16.59
N GLU A 140 7.14 5.17 -16.43
CA GLU A 140 8.37 5.00 -15.65
C GLU A 140 8.08 4.72 -14.18
N PHE A 141 7.20 5.50 -13.55
CA PHE A 141 6.84 5.29 -12.14
C PHE A 141 6.21 3.91 -11.94
N PHE A 142 5.33 3.48 -12.84
CA PHE A 142 4.70 2.15 -12.75
C PHE A 142 5.72 1.04 -13.01
N SER A 143 6.67 1.26 -13.93
CA SER A 143 7.76 0.33 -14.21
C SER A 143 8.68 0.14 -12.99
N ARG A 144 8.97 1.21 -12.25
CA ARG A 144 9.74 1.15 -10.99
C ARG A 144 9.00 0.35 -9.92
N LEU A 145 7.68 0.50 -9.82
CA LEU A 145 6.86 -0.30 -8.91
C LEU A 145 6.81 -1.79 -9.30
N ALA A 146 6.79 -2.10 -10.60
CA ALA A 146 6.73 -3.47 -11.11
C ALA A 146 8.11 -4.17 -11.16
N GLY A 147 9.20 -3.40 -11.14
CA GLY A 147 10.56 -3.91 -11.28
C GLY A 147 10.94 -4.30 -12.72
N ARG A 148 10.13 -3.89 -13.70
CA ARG A 148 10.40 -4.10 -15.14
C ARG A 148 9.80 -2.95 -15.95
N LYS A 149 10.28 -2.76 -17.18
CA LYS A 149 9.67 -1.81 -18.12
C LYS A 149 8.26 -2.30 -18.50
N LEU A 150 7.27 -1.44 -18.29
CA LEU A 150 5.90 -1.61 -18.75
C LEU A 150 5.68 -0.85 -20.06
N GLU A 151 4.64 -1.24 -20.78
CA GLU A 151 4.31 -0.66 -22.09
C GLU A 151 2.80 -0.43 -22.18
N MET A 152 2.40 0.58 -22.94
CA MET A 152 0.99 0.85 -23.23
C MET A 152 0.49 -0.04 -24.37
N ASP A 153 -0.75 -0.50 -24.26
CA ASP A 153 -1.48 -1.12 -25.36
C ASP A 153 -2.10 -0.04 -26.25
N GLU A 154 -1.51 0.20 -27.43
CA GLU A 154 -2.03 1.19 -28.38
C GLU A 154 -3.44 0.87 -28.89
N SER A 155 -3.80 -0.42 -28.98
CA SER A 155 -5.09 -0.83 -29.53
C SER A 155 -6.23 -0.52 -28.55
N VAL A 156 -6.02 -0.86 -27.27
CA VAL A 156 -6.97 -0.52 -26.20
C VAL A 156 -7.03 0.99 -26.00
N PHE A 157 -5.88 1.68 -26.02
CA PHE A 157 -5.83 3.14 -25.95
C PHE A 157 -6.71 3.81 -27.00
N ARG A 158 -6.56 3.43 -28.28
CA ARG A 158 -7.37 4.00 -29.37
C ARG A 158 -8.86 3.66 -29.21
N SER A 159 -9.17 2.40 -28.92
CA SER A 159 -10.55 1.93 -28.75
C SER A 159 -11.28 2.63 -27.59
N GLU A 160 -10.60 2.81 -26.45
CA GLU A 160 -11.17 3.48 -25.28
C GLU A 160 -11.29 5.00 -25.51
N LEU A 161 -10.32 5.62 -26.20
CA LEU A 161 -10.38 7.06 -26.49
C LEU A 161 -11.53 7.43 -27.43
N GLU A 162 -11.83 6.60 -28.43
CA GLU A 162 -12.96 6.80 -29.36
C GLU A 162 -14.33 6.76 -28.67
N THR A 163 -14.43 6.13 -27.50
CA THR A 163 -15.68 5.97 -26.73
C THR A 163 -15.65 6.73 -25.39
N ALA A 164 -14.67 7.61 -25.18
CA ALA A 164 -14.40 8.29 -23.91
C ALA A 164 -15.31 9.51 -23.62
N ASP A 165 -16.49 9.63 -24.26
CA ASP A 165 -17.39 10.79 -24.13
C ASP A 165 -17.67 11.19 -22.68
N ARG A 166 -17.90 10.20 -21.81
CA ARG A 166 -18.12 10.45 -20.38
C ARG A 166 -16.89 11.07 -19.72
N ASN A 167 -15.69 10.57 -20.00
CA ASN A 167 -14.46 11.12 -19.45
C ASN A 167 -14.20 12.54 -20.00
N PHE A 168 -14.50 12.81 -21.28
CA PHE A 168 -14.45 14.17 -21.84
C PHE A 168 -15.43 15.10 -21.14
N ALA A 169 -16.67 14.67 -20.92
CA ALA A 169 -17.67 15.47 -20.20
C ALA A 169 -17.20 15.82 -18.77
N LEU A 170 -16.66 14.83 -18.04
CA LEU A 170 -16.05 15.06 -16.72
C LEU A 170 -14.91 16.08 -16.80
N ALA A 171 -13.97 15.91 -17.72
CA ALA A 171 -12.82 16.80 -17.86
C ALA A 171 -13.23 18.24 -18.23
N HIS A 172 -14.19 18.41 -19.13
CA HIS A 172 -14.74 19.73 -19.46
C HIS A 172 -15.39 20.40 -18.25
N MET A 173 -16.13 19.62 -17.45
CA MET A 173 -16.73 20.16 -16.23
C MET A 173 -15.67 20.56 -15.20
N LEU A 174 -14.67 19.72 -14.96
CA LEU A 174 -13.59 20.00 -14.01
C LEU A 174 -12.81 21.26 -14.40
N ARG A 175 -12.56 21.46 -15.71
CA ARG A 175 -11.99 22.70 -16.23
C ARG A 175 -12.88 23.91 -15.98
N ASN A 176 -14.17 23.80 -16.29
CA ASN A 176 -15.13 24.88 -16.08
C ASN A 176 -15.20 25.32 -14.60
N LEU A 177 -14.96 24.38 -13.68
CA LEU A 177 -14.91 24.63 -12.24
C LEU A 177 -13.53 25.07 -11.73
N GLY A 178 -12.53 25.24 -12.60
CA GLY A 178 -11.19 25.67 -12.22
C GLY A 178 -10.37 24.61 -11.47
N VAL A 179 -10.72 23.33 -11.59
CA VAL A 179 -9.95 22.25 -10.96
C VAL A 179 -8.58 22.13 -11.64
N PHE A 180 -8.51 22.22 -12.96
CA PHE A 180 -7.27 22.28 -13.74
C PHE A 180 -7.45 23.13 -15.02
N GLU A 181 -6.35 23.57 -15.62
CA GLU A 181 -6.35 24.53 -16.73
C GLU A 181 -5.92 23.93 -18.09
N GLU A 182 -5.43 22.68 -18.11
CA GLU A 182 -4.95 21.97 -19.30
C GLU A 182 -6.06 21.32 -20.12
N HIS A 183 -5.95 21.33 -21.46
CA HIS A 183 -7.05 20.98 -22.36
C HIS A 183 -7.69 19.63 -22.02
N ALA A 184 -9.03 19.60 -21.89
CA ALA A 184 -9.76 18.41 -21.42
C ALA A 184 -9.42 17.16 -22.21
N HIS A 185 -9.38 17.28 -23.54
CA HIS A 185 -9.08 16.16 -24.43
C HIS A 185 -7.69 15.58 -24.20
N GLN A 186 -6.72 16.43 -23.89
CA GLN A 186 -5.34 16.03 -23.67
C GLN A 186 -5.18 15.30 -22.33
N VAL A 187 -5.81 15.81 -21.26
CA VAL A 187 -5.80 15.16 -19.94
C VAL A 187 -6.51 13.81 -20.01
N VAL A 188 -7.63 13.72 -20.72
CA VAL A 188 -8.35 12.46 -20.92
C VAL A 188 -7.52 11.48 -21.73
N ALA A 189 -6.85 11.92 -22.81
CA ALA A 189 -5.96 11.05 -23.57
C ALA A 189 -4.83 10.49 -22.69
N GLY A 190 -4.20 11.31 -21.85
CA GLY A 190 -3.19 10.84 -20.90
C GLY A 190 -3.74 9.84 -19.87
N TYR A 191 -4.93 10.11 -19.31
CA TYR A 191 -5.59 9.16 -18.39
C TYR A 191 -5.98 7.83 -19.05
N VAL A 192 -6.44 7.85 -20.30
CA VAL A 192 -6.75 6.63 -21.06
C VAL A 192 -5.46 5.88 -21.39
N ALA A 193 -4.37 6.57 -21.74
CA ALA A 193 -3.06 5.97 -21.95
C ALA A 193 -2.55 5.27 -20.66
N GLN A 194 -2.72 5.91 -19.51
CA GLN A 194 -2.44 5.31 -18.20
C GLN A 194 -3.26 4.03 -17.95
N CYS A 195 -4.55 4.02 -18.31
CA CYS A 195 -5.42 2.84 -18.18
C CYS A 195 -5.01 1.70 -19.13
N ALA A 196 -4.43 2.03 -20.27
CA ALA A 196 -3.97 1.09 -21.28
C ALA A 196 -2.58 0.48 -21.00
N ILE A 197 -1.92 0.82 -19.89
CA ILE A 197 -0.63 0.18 -19.51
C ILE A 197 -0.85 -1.32 -19.27
N LYS A 198 -0.04 -2.15 -19.92
CA LYS A 198 -0.09 -3.60 -19.79
C LYS A 198 0.65 -4.07 -18.55
N VAL A 199 0.02 -5.00 -17.83
CA VAL A 199 0.57 -5.68 -16.65
C VAL A 199 0.11 -7.14 -16.68
N ASN A 200 0.82 -8.01 -15.98
CA ASN A 200 0.33 -9.33 -15.59
C ASN A 200 0.06 -9.37 -14.07
N VAL A 201 -0.46 -10.49 -13.56
CA VAL A 201 -0.78 -10.60 -12.13
C VAL A 201 0.45 -10.53 -11.23
N ARG A 202 1.62 -10.97 -11.72
CA ARG A 202 2.87 -10.86 -10.97
C ARG A 202 3.25 -9.39 -10.81
N ASP A 203 3.15 -8.59 -11.87
CA ASP A 203 3.40 -7.15 -11.78
C ASP A 203 2.51 -6.49 -10.73
N LEU A 204 1.19 -6.76 -10.77
CA LEU A 204 0.26 -6.23 -9.78
C LEU A 204 0.64 -6.64 -8.35
N ALA A 205 1.02 -7.90 -8.15
CA ALA A 205 1.45 -8.39 -6.85
C ALA A 205 2.72 -7.67 -6.36
N VAL A 206 3.71 -7.44 -7.23
CA VAL A 206 4.95 -6.72 -6.91
C VAL A 206 4.70 -5.22 -6.65
N MET A 207 3.92 -4.56 -7.50
CA MET A 207 3.53 -3.16 -7.34
C MET A 207 2.77 -2.97 -6.01
N GLY A 208 1.85 -3.88 -5.71
CA GLY A 208 1.15 -3.93 -4.43
C GLY A 208 2.09 -4.16 -3.25
N ALA A 209 3.04 -5.09 -3.38
CA ALA A 209 4.01 -5.40 -2.33
C ALA A 209 4.93 -4.21 -2.03
N THR A 210 5.26 -3.40 -3.04
CA THR A 210 5.98 -2.14 -2.86
C THR A 210 5.20 -1.17 -1.97
N LEU A 211 3.89 -1.01 -2.19
CA LEU A 211 3.04 -0.20 -1.32
C LEU A 211 2.89 -0.83 0.08
N ALA A 212 2.71 -2.16 0.18
CA ALA A 212 2.66 -2.87 1.45
C ALA A 212 3.95 -2.68 2.27
N ASN A 213 5.09 -2.61 1.59
CA ASN A 213 6.41 -2.41 2.18
C ASN A 213 6.77 -0.91 2.33
N ARG A 214 5.77 -0.05 2.57
CA ARG A 214 5.96 1.39 2.86
C ARG A 214 6.70 2.13 1.74
N GLY A 215 6.41 1.75 0.49
CA GLY A 215 6.98 2.33 -0.72
C GLY A 215 8.38 1.82 -1.09
N MET A 216 8.86 0.75 -0.44
CA MET A 216 10.14 0.11 -0.76
C MET A 216 9.94 -1.13 -1.62
N HIS A 217 10.56 -1.16 -2.80
CA HIS A 217 10.42 -2.27 -3.73
C HIS A 217 11.05 -3.55 -3.15
N PRO A 218 10.32 -4.67 -3.08
CA PRO A 218 10.70 -5.82 -2.25
C PRO A 218 11.90 -6.60 -2.79
N PHE A 219 12.26 -6.44 -4.07
CA PHE A 219 13.42 -7.13 -4.68
C PHE A 219 14.67 -6.26 -4.76
N THR A 220 14.50 -4.96 -5.00
CA THR A 220 15.61 -4.04 -5.29
C THR A 220 16.00 -3.20 -4.08
N GLY A 221 15.13 -3.11 -3.07
CA GLY A 221 15.30 -2.21 -1.92
C GLY A 221 15.12 -0.73 -2.27
N GLU A 222 14.78 -0.41 -3.52
CA GLU A 222 14.54 0.97 -3.96
C GLU A 222 13.35 1.58 -3.25
N ARG A 223 13.48 2.81 -2.73
CA ARG A 223 12.34 3.59 -2.23
C ARG A 223 11.65 4.30 -3.39
N VAL A 224 10.62 3.65 -3.95
CA VAL A 224 9.80 4.21 -5.04
C VAL A 224 8.84 5.29 -4.54
N ALA A 225 8.30 5.13 -3.33
CA ALA A 225 7.46 6.12 -2.66
C ALA A 225 7.84 6.28 -1.18
N SER A 226 7.50 7.41 -0.58
CA SER A 226 7.70 7.60 0.85
C SER A 226 6.71 6.75 1.66
N ARG A 227 7.03 6.51 2.94
CA ARG A 227 6.13 5.82 3.88
C ARG A 227 4.77 6.53 3.98
N ASP A 228 4.78 7.86 4.00
CA ASP A 228 3.57 8.66 4.14
C ASP A 228 2.70 8.61 2.88
N VAL A 229 3.33 8.62 1.70
CA VAL A 229 2.64 8.42 0.42
C VAL A 229 1.98 7.04 0.37
N ALA A 230 2.73 5.98 0.68
CA ALA A 230 2.17 4.62 0.69
C ALA A 230 0.98 4.50 1.66
N ARG A 231 1.10 5.06 2.88
CA ARG A 231 0.00 5.09 3.86
C ARG A 231 -1.21 5.84 3.32
N GLN A 232 -1.01 7.01 2.71
CA GLN A 232 -2.08 7.83 2.18
C GLN A 232 -2.83 7.12 1.05
N VAL A 233 -2.11 6.51 0.11
CA VAL A 233 -2.70 5.73 -1.00
C VAL A 233 -3.54 4.58 -0.45
N LEU A 234 -3.00 3.83 0.51
CA LEU A 234 -3.70 2.69 1.12
C LEU A 234 -4.94 3.12 1.89
N ALA A 235 -4.91 4.26 2.59
CA ALA A 235 -6.07 4.80 3.28
C ALA A 235 -7.24 5.09 2.32
N VAL A 236 -6.94 5.67 1.16
CA VAL A 236 -7.96 5.94 0.13
C VAL A 236 -8.41 4.65 -0.57
N MET A 237 -7.53 3.67 -0.78
CA MET A 237 -7.92 2.36 -1.29
C MET A 237 -8.90 1.65 -0.36
N VAL A 238 -8.73 1.77 0.96
CA VAL A 238 -9.68 1.23 1.95
C VAL A 238 -11.05 1.89 1.82
N SER A 239 -11.11 3.22 1.73
CA SER A 239 -12.39 3.93 1.73
C SER A 239 -13.13 3.88 0.38
N ALA A 240 -12.40 3.90 -0.74
CA ALA A 240 -12.98 4.14 -2.07
C ALA A 240 -12.51 3.19 -3.18
N GLY A 241 -11.62 2.23 -2.89
CA GLY A 241 -10.98 1.40 -3.93
C GLY A 241 -11.93 0.41 -4.62
N MET A 242 -12.98 -0.04 -3.92
CA MET A 242 -13.99 -0.97 -4.46
C MET A 242 -15.32 -0.25 -4.74
N TYR A 243 -15.27 1.06 -4.99
CA TYR A 243 -16.43 1.91 -5.31
C TYR A 243 -17.54 1.77 -4.25
N ASP A 244 -18.80 1.60 -4.68
CA ASP A 244 -19.98 1.44 -3.83
C ASP A 244 -19.92 0.19 -2.95
N ALA A 245 -19.02 -0.77 -3.25
CA ALA A 245 -18.80 -1.96 -2.46
C ALA A 245 -17.71 -1.80 -1.39
N SER A 246 -17.05 -0.64 -1.27
CA SER A 246 -15.88 -0.48 -0.38
C SER A 246 -16.19 -0.78 1.09
N GLY A 247 -17.37 -0.40 1.59
CA GLY A 247 -17.78 -0.71 2.96
C GLY A 247 -17.98 -2.22 3.20
N THR A 248 -18.73 -2.89 2.33
CA THR A 248 -18.94 -4.35 2.39
C THR A 248 -17.61 -5.09 2.21
N TRP A 249 -16.79 -4.68 1.25
CA TRP A 249 -15.47 -5.26 1.00
C TRP A 249 -14.56 -5.16 2.22
N PHE A 250 -14.52 -4.00 2.88
CA PHE A 250 -13.66 -3.84 4.05
C PHE A 250 -14.13 -4.69 5.24
N SER A 251 -15.45 -4.92 5.37
CA SER A 251 -16.01 -5.82 6.39
C SER A 251 -15.73 -7.29 6.10
N ASP A 252 -15.91 -7.74 4.86
CA ASP A 252 -15.89 -9.15 4.51
C ASP A 252 -14.48 -9.65 4.16
N VAL A 253 -13.66 -8.80 3.54
CA VAL A 253 -12.31 -9.11 3.06
C VAL A 253 -11.25 -8.38 3.88
N GLY A 254 -11.43 -7.07 4.11
CA GLY A 254 -10.50 -6.25 4.89
C GLY A 254 -9.11 -6.04 4.29
N ILE A 255 -8.92 -6.32 3.00
CA ILE A 255 -7.67 -6.06 2.27
C ILE A 255 -7.88 -4.80 1.42
N PRO A 256 -7.12 -3.70 1.61
CA PRO A 256 -7.16 -2.55 0.70
C PRO A 256 -7.01 -3.01 -0.77
N ALA A 257 -7.95 -2.65 -1.64
CA ALA A 257 -8.00 -3.20 -2.99
C ALA A 257 -8.49 -2.20 -4.04
N LYS A 258 -8.20 -2.49 -5.30
CA LYS A 258 -8.73 -1.77 -6.47
C LYS A 258 -9.00 -2.76 -7.59
N SER A 259 -10.22 -2.75 -8.12
CA SER A 259 -10.61 -3.49 -9.32
C SER A 259 -10.44 -2.68 -10.60
N GLY A 260 -10.24 -3.38 -11.71
CA GLY A 260 -10.25 -2.88 -13.08
C GLY A 260 -11.22 -3.68 -13.95
N VAL A 261 -11.84 -3.00 -14.91
CA VAL A 261 -12.84 -3.59 -15.82
C VAL A 261 -12.26 -4.61 -16.81
N SER A 262 -10.93 -4.69 -16.91
CA SER A 262 -10.26 -5.77 -17.63
C SER A 262 -10.39 -7.13 -16.91
N GLY A 263 -10.84 -7.14 -15.65
CA GLY A 263 -10.90 -8.34 -14.80
C GLY A 263 -9.78 -8.44 -13.77
N GLY A 264 -8.89 -7.44 -13.71
CA GLY A 264 -7.85 -7.37 -12.72
C GLY A 264 -8.37 -6.90 -11.35
N ILE A 265 -7.80 -7.44 -10.27
CA ILE A 265 -7.93 -6.90 -8.92
C ILE A 265 -6.54 -6.84 -8.28
N LEU A 266 -6.17 -5.64 -7.84
CA LEU A 266 -5.04 -5.40 -6.96
C LEU A 266 -5.51 -5.46 -5.51
N GLY A 267 -4.78 -6.16 -4.65
CA GLY A 267 -4.93 -6.09 -3.21
C GLY A 267 -3.59 -5.83 -2.53
N VAL A 268 -3.62 -5.08 -1.43
CA VAL A 268 -2.42 -4.69 -0.70
C VAL A 268 -2.67 -4.78 0.79
N LEU A 269 -2.03 -5.74 1.46
CA LEU A 269 -2.07 -5.86 2.91
C LEU A 269 -0.80 -5.25 3.52
N PRO A 270 -0.89 -4.10 4.23
CA PRO A 270 0.27 -3.37 4.71
C PRO A 270 1.18 -4.22 5.61
N GLY A 271 2.48 -4.20 5.32
CA GLY A 271 3.49 -4.95 6.07
C GLY A 271 3.49 -6.46 5.82
N GLN A 272 2.70 -6.98 4.88
CA GLN A 272 2.58 -8.42 4.65
C GLN A 272 2.76 -8.80 3.18
N VAL A 273 1.82 -8.40 2.30
CA VAL A 273 1.72 -8.98 0.96
C VAL A 273 1.02 -8.04 -0.04
N GLY A 274 1.49 -8.04 -1.28
CA GLY A 274 0.77 -7.54 -2.45
C GLY A 274 0.15 -8.68 -3.24
N ILE A 275 -1.03 -8.47 -3.79
CA ILE A 275 -1.88 -9.50 -4.38
C ILE A 275 -2.35 -9.01 -5.75
N GLY A 276 -2.14 -9.82 -6.78
CA GLY A 276 -2.68 -9.63 -8.12
C GLY A 276 -3.60 -10.78 -8.48
N VAL A 277 -4.81 -10.49 -8.92
CA VAL A 277 -5.74 -11.48 -9.48
C VAL A 277 -6.21 -11.00 -10.84
N PHE A 278 -6.35 -11.90 -11.79
CA PHE A 278 -6.91 -11.59 -13.09
C PHE A 278 -7.93 -12.65 -13.48
N SER A 279 -9.17 -12.23 -13.71
CA SER A 279 -10.18 -13.03 -14.39
C SER A 279 -11.20 -12.10 -15.06
N PRO A 280 -11.36 -12.15 -16.40
CA PRO A 280 -12.11 -11.13 -17.16
C PRO A 280 -13.58 -10.94 -16.80
N ARG A 281 -14.32 -11.99 -16.41
CA ARG A 281 -15.76 -11.89 -16.14
C ARG A 281 -16.05 -11.06 -14.90
N LEU A 282 -16.92 -10.07 -15.05
CA LEU A 282 -17.31 -9.10 -14.03
C LEU A 282 -18.71 -9.40 -13.47
N ASP A 283 -18.89 -9.12 -12.19
CA ASP A 283 -20.19 -9.07 -11.53
C ASP A 283 -20.98 -7.80 -11.93
N PRO A 284 -22.27 -7.67 -11.53
CA PRO A 284 -23.05 -6.47 -11.81
C PRO A 284 -22.51 -5.16 -11.20
N LYS A 285 -21.52 -5.25 -10.31
CA LYS A 285 -20.83 -4.10 -9.70
C LYS A 285 -19.52 -3.76 -10.42
N GLY A 286 -19.18 -4.49 -11.50
CA GLY A 286 -17.98 -4.28 -12.31
C GLY A 286 -16.69 -4.86 -11.71
N ASN A 287 -16.79 -5.82 -10.79
CA ASN A 287 -15.63 -6.50 -10.19
C ASN A 287 -15.48 -7.92 -10.71
N SER A 288 -14.23 -8.40 -10.84
CA SER A 288 -13.97 -9.78 -11.26
C SER A 288 -14.62 -10.81 -10.32
N VAL A 289 -15.47 -11.69 -10.85
CA VAL A 289 -16.23 -12.69 -10.05
C VAL A 289 -15.29 -13.64 -9.32
N ARG A 290 -14.38 -14.29 -10.05
CA ARG A 290 -13.35 -15.17 -9.45
C ARG A 290 -12.43 -14.37 -8.53
N GLY A 291 -12.07 -13.14 -8.93
CA GLY A 291 -11.23 -12.25 -8.14
C GLY A 291 -11.79 -11.96 -6.75
N VAL A 292 -13.05 -11.53 -6.65
CA VAL A 292 -13.70 -11.25 -5.36
C VAL A 292 -13.71 -12.50 -4.46
N ASN A 293 -13.97 -13.69 -5.02
CA ASN A 293 -13.98 -14.93 -4.26
C ASN A 293 -12.59 -15.35 -3.78
N VAL A 294 -11.54 -15.13 -4.59
CA VAL A 294 -10.15 -15.33 -4.18
C VAL A 294 -9.81 -14.50 -2.94
N PHE A 295 -10.18 -13.22 -2.94
CA PHE A 295 -9.93 -12.32 -1.82
C PHE A 295 -10.71 -12.71 -0.55
N ASN A 296 -11.97 -13.11 -0.68
CA ASN A 296 -12.76 -13.62 0.44
C ASN A 296 -12.09 -14.85 1.09
N LYS A 297 -11.69 -15.84 0.29
CA LYS A 297 -11.01 -17.04 0.81
C LYS A 297 -9.64 -16.72 1.41
N LEU A 298 -8.85 -15.81 0.82
CA LEU A 298 -7.59 -15.34 1.43
C LEU A 298 -7.81 -14.72 2.81
N SER A 299 -8.84 -13.90 2.97
CA SER A 299 -9.16 -13.29 4.27
C SER A 299 -9.61 -14.34 5.29
N GLN A 300 -10.50 -15.26 4.89
CA GLN A 300 -11.09 -16.28 5.77
C GLN A 300 -10.11 -17.40 6.15
N ASP A 301 -9.42 -17.98 5.16
CA ASP A 301 -8.58 -19.17 5.34
C ASP A 301 -7.21 -18.81 5.94
N MET A 302 -6.66 -17.63 5.58
CA MET A 302 -5.33 -17.19 6.01
C MET A 302 -5.35 -16.05 7.04
N GLY A 303 -6.53 -15.54 7.40
CA GLY A 303 -6.67 -14.41 8.33
C GLY A 303 -6.12 -13.08 7.77
N LEU A 304 -5.92 -12.97 6.46
CA LEU A 304 -5.36 -11.79 5.79
C LEU A 304 -6.38 -10.65 5.79
N HIS A 305 -6.43 -9.92 6.90
CA HIS A 305 -7.36 -8.82 7.11
C HIS A 305 -6.63 -7.67 7.81
N LEU A 306 -6.85 -6.42 7.38
CA LEU A 306 -6.15 -5.25 7.94
C LEU A 306 -6.38 -5.10 9.45
N LEU A 307 -7.59 -5.42 9.91
CA LEU A 307 -7.96 -5.39 11.32
C LEU A 307 -7.51 -6.62 12.13
N ASN A 308 -7.00 -7.68 11.49
CA ASN A 308 -6.34 -8.80 12.17
C ASN A 308 -4.89 -8.46 12.52
N ALA A 309 -4.60 -7.20 12.87
CA ALA A 309 -3.28 -6.77 13.25
C ALA A 309 -2.80 -7.56 14.48
N GLY A 310 -1.61 -8.15 14.39
CA GLY A 310 -0.99 -8.83 15.53
C GLY A 310 -0.89 -7.90 16.73
N ILE A 311 -1.13 -8.43 17.93
CA ILE A 311 -0.95 -7.68 19.18
C ILE A 311 0.55 -7.48 19.41
N PHE A 312 1.10 -6.41 18.84
CA PHE A 312 2.49 -6.00 19.10
C PHE A 312 2.54 -5.36 20.49
N GLY A 313 3.46 -5.81 21.37
CA GLY A 313 3.74 -5.18 22.66
C GLY A 313 3.75 -6.13 23.87
N SER A 314 3.08 -7.29 23.83
CA SER A 314 3.01 -8.16 25.02
C SER A 314 4.33 -8.89 25.36
N ASN A 315 5.22 -9.04 24.37
CA ASN A 315 6.43 -9.86 24.49
C ASN A 315 7.73 -9.09 24.17
N THR A 316 7.72 -7.75 24.23
CA THR A 316 8.90 -6.94 23.91
C THR A 316 9.97 -7.06 24.99
N ILE A 317 9.57 -7.25 26.25
CA ILE A 317 10.47 -7.61 27.35
C ILE A 317 10.60 -9.14 27.35
N ARG A 318 11.79 -9.64 27.01
CA ARG A 318 12.08 -11.07 26.99
C ARG A 318 12.29 -11.62 28.40
N SER A 319 13.04 -10.88 29.21
CA SER A 319 13.25 -11.19 30.62
C SER A 319 13.78 -9.96 31.34
N VAL A 320 13.55 -9.93 32.65
CA VAL A 320 14.20 -9.01 33.59
C VAL A 320 14.91 -9.88 34.62
N SER A 321 16.18 -9.61 34.85
CA SER A 321 16.99 -10.26 35.88
C SER A 321 17.42 -9.20 36.89
N GLU A 322 16.97 -9.33 38.12
CA GLU A 322 17.27 -8.41 39.23
C GLU A 322 18.34 -9.07 40.12
N GLY A 323 19.51 -8.44 40.23
CA GLY A 323 20.57 -8.78 41.16
C GLY A 323 20.82 -7.63 42.15
N ASP A 324 21.73 -7.84 43.10
CA ASP A 324 21.91 -6.92 44.23
C ASP A 324 22.28 -5.48 43.82
N ASP A 325 23.12 -5.30 42.78
CA ASP A 325 23.55 -3.99 42.25
C ASP A 325 23.29 -3.81 40.74
N GLU A 326 22.72 -4.82 40.09
CA GLU A 326 22.54 -4.86 38.63
C GLU A 326 21.17 -5.42 38.25
N THR A 327 20.44 -4.68 37.42
CA THR A 327 19.22 -5.15 36.76
C THR A 327 19.43 -5.22 35.25
N VAL A 328 19.22 -6.41 34.67
CA VAL A 328 19.38 -6.65 33.22
C VAL A 328 18.01 -6.84 32.58
N MET A 329 17.62 -5.91 31.71
CA MET A 329 16.40 -5.98 30.91
C MET A 329 16.74 -6.40 29.47
N ARG A 330 16.31 -7.60 29.09
CA ARG A 330 16.52 -8.14 27.75
C ARG A 330 15.31 -7.85 26.88
N LEU A 331 15.53 -7.15 25.77
CA LEU A 331 14.48 -6.72 24.85
C LEU A 331 14.51 -7.55 23.56
N GLN A 332 13.38 -7.66 22.88
CA GLN A 332 13.30 -8.44 21.65
C GLN A 332 12.23 -7.95 20.65
N GLY A 333 12.43 -8.35 19.39
CA GLY A 333 11.47 -8.15 18.32
C GLY A 333 11.43 -6.72 17.79
N VAL A 334 10.29 -6.34 17.23
CA VAL A 334 10.05 -4.97 16.75
C VAL A 334 9.43 -4.14 17.87
N ILE A 335 10.11 -3.09 18.29
CA ILE A 335 9.64 -2.18 19.33
C ILE A 335 8.91 -1.01 18.67
N GLN A 336 7.63 -0.89 19.02
CA GLN A 336 6.76 0.23 18.64
C GLN A 336 6.23 0.92 19.90
N PHE A 337 5.24 1.80 19.76
CA PHE A 337 4.63 2.50 20.89
C PHE A 337 4.27 1.59 22.07
N SER A 338 3.49 0.52 21.85
CA SER A 338 3.06 -0.39 22.91
C SER A 338 4.21 -1.15 23.56
N GLY A 339 5.19 -1.59 22.78
CA GLY A 339 6.40 -2.25 23.31
C GLY A 339 7.26 -1.29 24.14
N ALA A 340 7.43 -0.05 23.66
CA ALA A 340 8.15 0.99 24.39
C ALA A 340 7.41 1.41 25.66
N GLU A 341 6.08 1.52 25.61
CA GLU A 341 5.24 1.78 26.78
C GLU A 341 5.40 0.67 27.82
N ALA A 342 5.32 -0.60 27.41
CA ALA A 342 5.51 -1.74 28.31
C ALA A 342 6.90 -1.73 28.97
N ILE A 343 7.94 -1.38 28.20
CA ILE A 343 9.31 -1.21 28.71
C ILE A 343 9.36 -0.11 29.77
N LEU A 344 8.83 1.08 29.46
CA LEU A 344 8.80 2.22 30.38
C LEU A 344 7.97 1.91 31.62
N HIS A 345 6.84 1.25 31.47
CA HIS A 345 6.00 0.81 32.58
C HIS A 345 6.75 -0.16 33.48
N ARG A 346 7.47 -1.14 32.91
CA ARG A 346 8.30 -2.05 33.68
C ARG A 346 9.42 -1.30 34.40
N MET A 347 10.12 -0.39 33.72
CA MET A 347 11.16 0.46 34.33
C MET A 347 10.62 1.23 35.54
N ALA A 348 9.42 1.82 35.43
CA ALA A 348 8.79 2.56 36.53
C ALA A 348 8.30 1.66 37.67
N SER A 349 7.98 0.39 37.38
CA SER A 349 7.55 -0.59 38.40
C SER A 349 8.71 -1.25 39.17
N LEU A 350 9.95 -1.04 38.72
CA LEU A 350 11.11 -1.54 39.43
C LEU A 350 11.39 -0.62 40.62
N GLU A 351 11.12 -1.09 41.83
CA GLU A 351 11.62 -0.47 43.06
C GLU A 351 13.10 -0.84 43.19
N CYS A 352 13.99 -0.03 42.62
CA CYS A 352 15.43 -0.22 42.74
C CYS A 352 16.06 1.00 43.41
N ASP A 353 16.88 0.76 44.43
CA ASP A 353 17.87 1.74 44.86
C ASP A 353 18.82 2.08 43.68
N PRO A 354 19.48 3.26 43.68
CA PRO A 354 20.41 3.64 42.62
C PRO A 354 21.47 2.56 42.37
N GLY A 355 21.45 1.97 41.18
CA GLY A 355 22.26 0.81 40.78
C GLY A 355 22.50 0.77 39.27
N THR A 356 23.02 -0.34 38.74
CA THR A 356 23.27 -0.49 37.29
C THR A 356 22.05 -1.06 36.57
N MET A 357 21.57 -0.38 35.53
CA MET A 357 20.52 -0.86 34.65
C MET A 357 21.07 -1.15 33.26
N VAL A 358 21.02 -2.42 32.85
CA VAL A 358 21.55 -2.90 31.57
C VAL A 358 20.39 -3.20 30.63
N PHE A 359 20.40 -2.58 29.45
CA PHE A 359 19.44 -2.85 28.38
C PHE A 359 20.11 -3.65 27.27
N ASP A 360 19.66 -4.89 27.09
CA ASP A 360 20.16 -5.79 26.06
C ASP A 360 19.24 -5.78 24.84
N LEU A 361 19.73 -5.17 23.75
CA LEU A 361 19.04 -5.02 22.48
C LEU A 361 19.46 -6.07 21.44
N THR A 362 20.25 -7.09 21.81
CA THR A 362 20.79 -8.10 20.87
C THR A 362 19.71 -8.89 20.11
N LYS A 363 18.48 -8.94 20.62
CA LYS A 363 17.33 -9.59 19.96
C LYS A 363 16.28 -8.60 19.46
N VAL A 364 16.55 -7.31 19.53
CA VAL A 364 15.70 -6.28 18.96
C VAL A 364 16.00 -6.19 17.47
N THR A 365 14.97 -6.35 16.66
CA THR A 365 15.11 -6.29 15.20
C THR A 365 14.99 -4.86 14.68
N ARG A 366 14.17 -4.03 15.34
CA ARG A 366 13.95 -2.62 14.96
C ARG A 366 13.26 -1.85 16.07
N LEU A 367 13.67 -0.60 16.28
CA LEU A 367 12.88 0.42 16.99
C LEU A 367 12.28 1.41 15.99
N ASP A 368 10.98 1.70 16.09
CA ASP A 368 10.42 2.82 15.33
C ASP A 368 10.75 4.18 15.97
N ALA A 369 10.51 5.27 15.23
CA ALA A 369 10.88 6.61 15.67
C ALA A 369 10.23 7.02 17.01
N MET A 370 8.99 6.58 17.26
CA MET A 370 8.30 6.89 18.52
C MET A 370 8.86 6.04 19.66
N ALA A 371 9.04 4.74 19.44
CA ALA A 371 9.67 3.84 20.40
C ALA A 371 11.07 4.31 20.79
N ARG A 372 11.90 4.72 19.81
CA ARG A 372 13.22 5.32 20.04
C ARG A 372 13.12 6.52 20.97
N ARG A 373 12.23 7.47 20.67
CA ARG A 373 12.05 8.69 21.48
C ARG A 373 11.61 8.37 22.90
N MET A 374 10.64 7.48 23.06
CA MET A 374 10.14 7.04 24.36
C MET A 374 11.24 6.33 25.17
N PHE A 375 11.97 5.43 24.53
CA PHE A 375 13.02 4.66 25.17
C PHE A 375 14.17 5.55 25.65
N LEU A 376 14.68 6.46 24.79
CA LEU A 376 15.72 7.43 25.17
C LEU A 376 15.28 8.35 26.32
N GLU A 377 14.03 8.80 26.32
CA GLU A 377 13.48 9.57 27.44
C GLU A 377 13.43 8.74 28.74
N GLY A 378 13.12 7.44 28.65
CA GLY A 378 13.20 6.52 29.78
C GLY A 378 14.61 6.38 30.33
N LEU A 379 15.60 6.15 29.45
CA LEU A 379 17.01 6.04 29.84
C LEU A 379 17.50 7.33 30.51
N ARG A 380 17.12 8.50 29.97
CA ARG A 380 17.44 9.82 30.54
C ARG A 380 16.92 9.97 31.96
N ARG A 381 15.69 9.52 32.24
CA ARG A 381 15.09 9.58 33.58
C ARG A 381 15.82 8.69 34.57
N LEU A 382 16.13 7.45 34.17
CA LEU A 382 16.94 6.55 35.01
C LEU A 382 18.30 7.17 35.37
N THR A 383 18.97 7.79 34.39
CA THR A 383 20.23 8.50 34.66
C THR A 383 20.03 9.68 35.62
N ALA A 384 18.92 10.43 35.49
CA ALA A 384 18.60 11.54 36.40
C ALA A 384 18.24 11.06 37.83
N ASP A 385 17.66 9.87 37.95
CA ASP A 385 17.34 9.22 39.23
C ASP A 385 18.58 8.57 39.89
N GLY A 386 19.75 8.65 39.23
CA GLY A 386 21.04 8.21 39.77
C GLY A 386 21.48 6.81 39.34
N HIS A 387 20.72 6.13 38.46
CA HIS A 387 21.12 4.84 37.93
C HIS A 387 22.24 4.94 36.89
N ARG A 388 23.14 3.96 36.90
CA ARG A 388 24.13 3.77 35.85
C ARG A 388 23.49 2.99 34.70
N VAL A 389 23.22 3.64 33.57
CA VAL A 389 22.57 3.02 32.41
C VAL A 389 23.61 2.47 31.43
N GLU A 390 23.50 1.17 31.12
CA GLU A 390 24.33 0.47 30.14
C GLU A 390 23.49 -0.08 28.98
N LEU A 391 24.08 -0.11 27.79
CA LEU A 391 23.43 -0.59 26.57
C LEU A 391 24.29 -1.66 25.87
N ILE A 392 23.68 -2.81 25.58
CA ILE A 392 24.24 -3.85 24.69
C ILE A 392 23.46 -3.77 23.38
N ASP A 393 24.06 -3.18 22.34
CA ASP A 393 23.43 -2.96 21.03
C ASP A 393 24.42 -3.29 19.90
N PRO A 394 24.68 -4.58 19.63
CA PRO A 394 25.68 -5.00 18.65
C PRO A 394 25.27 -4.70 17.20
N ASP A 395 23.96 -4.64 16.93
CA ASP A 395 23.41 -4.38 15.59
C ASP A 395 23.10 -2.89 15.34
N GLU A 396 23.47 -2.02 16.29
CA GLU A 396 23.23 -0.57 16.27
C GLU A 396 21.77 -0.20 15.95
N VAL A 397 20.81 -0.93 16.54
CA VAL A 397 19.38 -0.66 16.33
C VAL A 397 18.94 0.65 16.99
N LEU A 398 19.73 1.17 17.93
CA LEU A 398 19.61 2.48 18.55
C LEU A 398 20.85 3.35 18.23
N PRO A 399 20.98 3.83 16.98
CA PRO A 399 22.12 4.66 16.60
C PRO A 399 22.07 6.01 17.31
N ASP A 400 23.24 6.51 17.69
CA ASP A 400 23.46 7.80 18.37
C ASP A 400 22.50 8.04 19.57
N PRO A 401 22.63 7.27 20.66
CA PRO A 401 21.70 7.30 21.79
C PRO A 401 21.93 8.51 22.71
N ASP A 402 21.91 9.73 22.18
CA ASP A 402 21.97 10.95 22.99
C ASP A 402 20.71 11.08 23.87
N LEU A 403 20.94 11.09 25.18
CA LEU A 403 19.94 11.28 26.23
C LEU A 403 19.67 12.77 26.48
N GLY A 404 20.34 13.67 25.76
CA GLY A 404 20.27 15.12 25.89
C GLY A 404 21.49 15.69 26.60
N GLY A 405 21.93 16.87 26.14
CA GLY A 405 23.09 17.56 26.71
C GLY A 405 24.41 16.81 26.51
N SER A 406 24.53 16.02 25.43
CA SER A 406 25.70 15.16 25.16
C SER A 406 25.90 14.06 26.21
N THR A 407 24.82 13.58 26.81
CA THR A 407 24.83 12.47 27.77
C THR A 407 24.49 11.18 27.04
N TYR A 408 25.31 10.15 27.17
CA TYR A 408 25.11 8.87 26.47
C TYR A 408 25.08 7.70 27.45
N PRO A 409 24.30 6.63 27.19
CA PRO A 409 24.41 5.39 27.94
C PRO A 409 25.78 4.75 27.71
N ILE A 410 26.27 4.01 28.70
CA ILE A 410 27.55 3.33 28.62
C ILE A 410 27.40 2.12 27.70
N ARG A 411 28.19 2.04 26.62
CA ARG A 411 28.19 0.83 25.78
C ARG A 411 28.88 -0.32 26.53
N ARG A 412 28.20 -1.46 26.59
CA ARG A 412 28.73 -2.71 27.14
C ARG A 412 28.87 -3.71 26.00
N GLU A 413 30.07 -4.27 25.86
CA GLU A 413 30.30 -5.37 24.92
C GLU A 413 29.62 -6.64 25.45
N THR A 414 29.08 -7.44 24.53
CA THR A 414 28.52 -8.75 24.85
C THR A 414 29.62 -9.63 25.46
N PRO A 415 29.40 -10.32 26.59
CA PRO A 415 30.37 -11.27 27.12
C PRO A 415 30.67 -12.44 26.18
#